data_AF-A0A9P6FPJ0-F1
#
_entry.id   AF-A0A9P6FPJ0-F1
#
_cell.length_a   1.000
_cell.length_b   1.000
_cell.length_c   1.000
_cell.angle_alpha   90.00
_cell.angle_beta   90.00
_cell.angle_gamma   90.00
#
_symmetry.space_group_name_H-M   'P 1'
#
loop_
_entity.id
_entity.type
_entity.pdbx_description
1 polymer ?
#
loop_
_entity_poly.entity_id
_entity_poly.type
_entity_poly.pdbx_seq_one_letter_code
_entity_poly.pdbx_strand_id
1 'polypeptide(L)'
;MALSPVESQAQCMSLKGSKACPSFANLQIDLSKLSDFSSDMSVGINITSFKDVAGFDKAIMSSPGFMTSSSCTGLSANPIQYQTTVLCKIVVQQLGTSCQKDIRNMCNDSCTLYQQALSKAVASTCPKDSKSTDFVTLLANVCAQKQGSGWGGLAGTETGCFKAQENEASTC
;
A
#
# COMPACT_ATOMS: atom_id res chain seq x y z
N MET A 1 -21.47 -13.90 35.25
CA MET A 1 -21.53 -14.34 33.83
C MET A 1 -20.65 -13.40 33.04
N ALA A 2 -19.48 -13.86 32.60
CA ALA A 2 -18.59 -13.07 31.78
C ALA A 2 -19.14 -13.07 30.34
N LEU A 3 -19.46 -11.90 29.81
CA LEU A 3 -19.72 -11.71 28.38
C LEU A 3 -18.38 -11.90 27.67
N SER A 4 -18.16 -13.05 27.04
CA SER A 4 -17.06 -13.22 26.10
C SER A 4 -17.24 -12.20 24.97
N PRO A 5 -16.21 -11.40 24.64
CA PRO A 5 -16.29 -10.51 23.50
C PRO A 5 -16.57 -11.37 22.26
N VAL A 6 -17.61 -11.00 21.50
CA VAL A 6 -17.85 -11.57 20.17
C VAL A 6 -16.67 -11.11 19.32
N GLU A 7 -15.67 -11.97 19.15
CA GLU A 7 -14.64 -11.77 18.14
C GLU A 7 -15.36 -11.67 16.80
N SER A 8 -15.31 -10.49 16.17
CA SER A 8 -15.81 -10.30 14.82
C SER A 8 -15.12 -11.33 13.93
N GLN A 9 -15.89 -12.27 13.38
CA GLN A 9 -15.33 -13.27 12.46
C GLN A 9 -14.76 -12.55 11.24
N ALA A 10 -13.51 -12.87 10.90
CA ALA A 10 -12.83 -12.30 9.74
C ALA A 10 -13.66 -12.53 8.46
N GLN A 11 -13.84 -11.48 7.67
CA GLN A 11 -14.55 -11.52 6.39
C GLN A 11 -13.54 -11.61 5.25
N CYS A 12 -13.00 -12.80 5.04
CA CYS A 12 -11.92 -13.02 4.09
C CYS A 12 -12.41 -12.98 2.64
N MET A 13 -11.87 -12.03 1.88
CA MET A 13 -12.07 -11.90 0.44
C MET A 13 -10.80 -12.33 -0.29
N SER A 14 -10.93 -13.27 -1.23
CA SER A 14 -9.83 -13.67 -2.11
C SER A 14 -9.53 -12.60 -3.14
N LEU A 15 -8.24 -12.32 -3.38
CA LEU A 15 -7.76 -11.43 -4.44
C LEU A 15 -7.61 -12.13 -5.80
N LYS A 16 -8.07 -13.37 -5.93
CA LYS A 16 -8.02 -14.12 -7.18
C LYS A 16 -8.76 -13.35 -8.28
N GLY A 17 -8.07 -13.09 -9.39
CA GLY A 17 -8.61 -12.35 -10.53
C GLY A 17 -8.52 -10.83 -10.39
N SER A 18 -7.86 -10.31 -9.34
CA SER A 18 -7.53 -8.88 -9.25
C SER A 18 -6.68 -8.44 -10.44
N LYS A 19 -7.15 -7.39 -11.11
CA LYS A 19 -6.45 -6.76 -12.23
C LYS A 19 -5.42 -5.74 -11.75
N ALA A 20 -5.65 -5.11 -10.59
CA ALA A 20 -4.72 -4.15 -10.02
C ALA A 20 -3.55 -4.85 -9.31
N CYS A 21 -3.78 -6.01 -8.70
CA CYS A 21 -2.82 -6.71 -7.86
C CYS A 21 -2.64 -8.19 -8.28
N PRO A 22 -2.33 -8.50 -9.56
CA PRO A 22 -2.28 -9.89 -10.05
C PRO A 22 -1.25 -10.76 -9.32
N SER A 23 -0.15 -10.19 -8.83
CA SER A 23 0.86 -10.93 -8.06
C SER A 23 0.34 -11.41 -6.70
N PHE A 24 -0.71 -10.77 -6.20
CA PHE A 24 -1.33 -11.04 -4.91
C PHE A 24 -2.55 -11.98 -5.06
N ALA A 25 -2.78 -12.57 -6.24
CA ALA A 25 -3.97 -13.38 -6.54
C ALA A 25 -4.19 -14.60 -5.63
N ASN A 26 -3.14 -15.09 -4.97
CA ASN A 26 -3.23 -16.21 -4.02
C ASN A 26 -3.49 -15.77 -2.58
N LEU A 27 -3.67 -14.47 -2.34
CA LEU A 27 -3.86 -13.91 -1.01
C LEU A 27 -5.33 -13.56 -0.74
N GLN A 28 -5.60 -13.29 0.54
CA GLN A 28 -6.91 -12.89 1.03
C GLN A 28 -6.78 -11.69 1.96
N ILE A 29 -7.82 -10.85 2.00
CA ILE A 29 -7.90 -9.69 2.89
C ILE A 29 -9.17 -9.75 3.73
N ASP A 30 -9.08 -9.30 4.98
CA ASP A 30 -10.17 -9.24 5.95
C ASP A 30 -10.95 -7.94 5.79
N LEU A 31 -12.14 -8.03 5.17
CA LEU A 31 -13.02 -6.88 4.96
C LEU A 31 -13.58 -6.32 6.28
N SER A 32 -13.56 -7.09 7.38
CA SER A 32 -14.04 -6.59 8.67
C SER A 32 -13.12 -5.52 9.27
N LYS A 33 -11.86 -5.45 8.83
CA LYS A 33 -10.87 -4.44 9.22
C LYS A 33 -10.82 -3.22 8.29
N LEU A 34 -11.62 -3.22 7.23
CA LEU A 34 -11.55 -2.17 6.21
C LEU A 34 -11.94 -0.80 6.76
N SER A 35 -12.89 -0.73 7.70
CA SER A 35 -13.27 0.53 8.37
C SER A 35 -12.09 1.12 9.13
N ASP A 36 -11.36 0.28 9.86
CA ASP A 36 -10.24 0.68 10.71
C ASP A 36 -9.06 1.12 9.83
N PHE A 37 -8.79 0.38 8.74
CA PHE A 37 -7.78 0.76 7.77
C PHE A 37 -8.11 2.07 7.05
N SER A 38 -9.37 2.30 6.68
CA SER A 38 -9.79 3.53 5.99
C SER A 38 -9.80 4.77 6.90
N SER A 39 -9.84 4.58 8.22
CA SER A 39 -9.79 5.66 9.22
C SER A 39 -8.39 5.88 9.78
N ASP A 40 -7.48 4.92 9.64
CA ASP A 40 -6.08 5.05 10.01
C ASP A 40 -5.27 5.80 8.93
N MET A 41 -5.31 7.13 9.03
CA MET A 41 -4.52 8.02 8.17
C MET A 41 -3.01 7.95 8.44
N SER A 42 -2.53 7.21 9.45
CA SER A 42 -1.09 7.15 9.78
C SER A 42 -0.26 6.41 8.73
N VAL A 43 -0.90 5.58 7.90
CA VAL A 43 -0.25 4.82 6.81
C VAL A 43 -0.14 5.64 5.52
N GLY A 44 -0.59 6.90 5.48
CA GLY A 44 -0.33 7.76 4.31
C GLY A 44 -1.15 7.44 3.06
N ILE A 45 -2.13 6.53 3.13
CA ILE A 45 -2.97 6.09 2.00
C ILE A 45 -4.45 6.31 2.29
N ASN A 46 -5.17 6.82 1.30
CA ASN A 46 -6.63 6.86 1.30
C ASN A 46 -7.15 5.89 0.24
N ILE A 47 -7.89 4.86 0.69
CA ILE A 47 -8.57 3.92 -0.20
C ILE A 47 -10.08 4.00 0.03
N THR A 48 -10.84 4.03 -1.05
CA THR A 48 -12.30 3.94 -0.94
C THR A 48 -12.71 2.56 -0.45
N SER A 49 -13.78 2.47 0.35
CA SER A 49 -14.34 1.18 0.76
C SER A 49 -14.73 0.31 -0.44
N PHE A 50 -14.58 -1.01 -0.29
CA PHE A 50 -14.89 -2.03 -1.28
C PHE A 50 -15.44 -3.29 -0.61
N LYS A 51 -16.15 -4.13 -1.37
CA LYS A 51 -16.77 -5.36 -0.86
C LYS A 51 -16.45 -6.61 -1.71
N ASP A 52 -15.87 -6.40 -2.89
CA ASP A 52 -15.50 -7.44 -3.83
C ASP A 52 -14.17 -7.06 -4.55
N VAL A 53 -13.65 -7.99 -5.34
CA VAL A 53 -12.37 -7.82 -6.06
C VAL A 53 -12.43 -6.68 -7.06
N ALA A 54 -13.57 -6.46 -7.73
CA ALA A 54 -13.72 -5.38 -8.70
C ALA A 54 -13.70 -4.00 -8.03
N GLY A 55 -14.34 -3.88 -6.87
CA GLY A 55 -14.29 -2.69 -6.02
C GLY A 55 -12.89 -2.45 -5.47
N PHE A 56 -12.19 -3.50 -5.05
CA PHE A 56 -10.79 -3.43 -4.63
C PHE A 56 -9.89 -2.91 -5.75
N ASP A 57 -9.98 -3.51 -6.95
CA ASP A 57 -9.23 -3.07 -8.13
C ASP A 57 -9.47 -1.58 -8.42
N LYS A 58 -10.75 -1.17 -8.43
CA LYS A 58 -11.12 0.23 -8.64
C LYS A 58 -10.50 1.12 -7.58
N ALA A 59 -10.56 0.73 -6.31
CA ALA A 59 -10.08 1.53 -5.20
C ALA A 59 -8.55 1.70 -5.24
N ILE A 60 -7.80 0.66 -5.60
CA ILE A 60 -6.34 0.73 -5.81
C ILE A 60 -6.01 1.67 -6.97
N MET A 61 -6.62 1.45 -8.14
CA MET A 61 -6.31 2.22 -9.36
C MET A 61 -6.73 3.69 -9.28
N SER A 62 -7.76 4.01 -8.48
CA SER A 62 -8.22 5.40 -8.29
C SER A 62 -7.59 6.09 -7.08
N SER A 63 -6.79 5.38 -6.27
CA SER A 63 -6.20 5.98 -5.08
C SER A 63 -5.10 6.96 -5.49
N PRO A 64 -5.06 8.17 -4.91
CA PRO A 64 -3.94 9.08 -5.10
C PRO A 64 -2.64 8.56 -4.46
N GLY A 65 -2.72 7.50 -3.64
CA GLY A 65 -1.63 6.66 -3.15
C GLY A 65 -0.65 7.30 -2.17
N PHE A 66 -0.34 8.57 -2.31
CA PHE A 66 0.48 9.34 -1.40
C PHE A 66 -0.33 10.51 -0.82
N MET A 67 -0.51 10.52 0.50
CA MET A 67 -1.10 11.67 1.17
C MET A 67 -0.13 12.84 1.20
N THR A 68 -0.49 13.90 0.49
CA THR A 68 0.21 15.18 0.51
C THR A 68 -0.39 16.14 1.52
N SER A 69 0.39 17.16 1.91
CA SER A 69 -0.16 18.34 2.57
C SER A 69 -1.09 19.13 1.62
N SER A 70 -1.85 20.07 2.19
CA SER A 70 -2.65 21.04 1.40
C SER A 70 -1.80 21.95 0.50
N SER A 71 -0.49 22.03 0.71
CA SER A 71 0.47 22.75 -0.12
C SER A 71 1.04 21.93 -1.29
N CYS A 72 0.70 20.63 -1.40
CA CYS A 72 1.19 19.74 -2.45
C CYS A 72 0.04 19.02 -3.19
N THR A 73 -1.05 19.72 -3.50
CA THR A 73 -2.24 19.12 -4.16
C THR A 73 -2.00 18.61 -5.59
N GLY A 74 -0.92 19.00 -6.26
CA GLY A 74 -0.62 18.56 -7.62
C GLY A 74 -0.16 17.10 -7.72
N LEU A 75 0.32 16.50 -6.62
CA LEU A 75 0.87 15.15 -6.66
C LEU A 75 -0.21 14.10 -6.87
N SER A 76 -1.40 14.32 -6.31
CA SER A 76 -2.55 13.41 -6.42
C SER A 76 -3.21 13.42 -7.80
N ALA A 77 -2.80 14.32 -8.70
CA ALA A 77 -3.32 14.38 -10.07
C ALA A 77 -2.63 13.40 -11.03
N ASN A 78 -1.42 12.92 -10.70
CA ASN A 78 -0.63 12.06 -11.58
C ASN A 78 -0.22 10.78 -10.85
N PRO A 79 -0.46 9.59 -11.44
CA PRO A 79 0.04 8.34 -10.88
C PRO A 79 1.57 8.35 -10.76
N ILE A 80 2.08 7.91 -9.61
CA ILE A 80 3.51 7.70 -9.42
C ILE A 80 3.86 6.29 -9.88
N GLN A 81 4.96 6.12 -10.61
CA GLN A 81 5.41 4.80 -11.04
C GLN A 81 5.58 3.86 -9.83
N TYR A 82 5.12 2.62 -9.94
CA TYR A 82 5.14 1.60 -8.87
C TYR A 82 4.16 1.83 -7.70
N GLN A 83 3.28 2.83 -7.79
CA GLN A 83 2.28 3.13 -6.78
C GLN A 83 1.25 2.00 -6.61
N THR A 84 0.79 1.38 -7.70
CA THR A 84 -0.21 0.30 -7.67
C THR A 84 0.28 -0.83 -6.78
N THR A 85 1.52 -1.29 -7.00
CA THR A 85 2.14 -2.37 -6.24
C THR A 85 2.26 -2.03 -4.76
N VAL A 86 2.69 -0.81 -4.44
CA VAL A 86 2.83 -0.36 -3.06
C VAL A 86 1.48 -0.35 -2.35
N LEU A 87 0.44 0.16 -3.02
CA LEU A 87 -0.92 0.14 -2.48
C LEU A 87 -1.42 -1.29 -2.27
N CYS A 88 -1.25 -2.17 -3.25
CA CYS A 88 -1.57 -3.59 -3.13
C CYS A 88 -0.91 -4.20 -1.89
N LYS A 89 0.40 -3.98 -1.73
CA LYS A 89 1.17 -4.54 -0.61
C LYS A 89 0.67 -4.02 0.73
N ILE A 90 0.38 -2.73 0.84
CA ILE A 90 -0.05 -2.14 2.12
C ILE A 90 -1.43 -2.63 2.50
N VAL A 91 -2.37 -2.65 1.56
CA VAL A 91 -3.72 -3.15 1.84
C VAL A 91 -3.66 -4.62 2.25
N VAL A 92 -2.91 -5.44 1.51
CA VAL A 92 -2.70 -6.84 1.86
C VAL A 92 -2.04 -6.99 3.23
N GLN A 93 -1.01 -6.21 3.53
CA GLN A 93 -0.32 -6.30 4.82
C GLN A 93 -1.24 -5.97 5.99
N GLN A 94 -2.03 -4.90 5.86
CA GLN A 94 -2.87 -4.40 6.95
C GLN A 94 -4.13 -5.26 7.13
N LEU A 95 -4.73 -5.69 6.01
CA LEU A 95 -6.00 -6.44 6.03
C LEU A 95 -5.81 -7.96 5.98
N GLY A 96 -4.66 -8.48 5.54
CA GLY A 96 -4.47 -9.92 5.33
C GLY A 96 -4.19 -10.73 6.60
N THR A 97 -3.80 -10.08 7.70
CA THR A 97 -3.29 -10.73 8.93
C THR A 97 -4.25 -11.73 9.60
N SER A 98 -5.57 -11.53 9.47
CA SER A 98 -6.58 -12.46 10.02
C SER A 98 -6.92 -13.61 9.06
N CYS A 99 -6.66 -13.44 7.77
CA CYS A 99 -7.04 -14.39 6.73
C CYS A 99 -5.88 -15.26 6.26
N GLN A 100 -4.64 -14.84 6.54
CA GLN A 100 -3.42 -15.53 6.14
C GLN A 100 -2.23 -15.15 7.04
N LYS A 101 -1.36 -16.13 7.32
CA LYS A 101 -0.19 -15.95 8.19
C LYS A 101 1.12 -15.59 7.46
N ASP A 102 1.21 -15.89 6.17
CA ASP A 102 2.45 -15.72 5.39
C ASP A 102 2.29 -14.71 4.25
N ILE A 103 2.40 -13.42 4.58
CA ILE A 103 2.37 -12.33 3.61
C ILE A 103 3.81 -11.91 3.34
N ARG A 104 4.35 -12.34 2.19
CA ARG A 104 5.69 -11.96 1.76
C ARG A 104 5.85 -10.47 1.59
N ASN A 105 7.06 -9.99 1.78
CA ASN A 105 7.47 -8.62 1.59
C ASN A 105 7.57 -8.26 0.10
N MET A 106 7.54 -6.96 -0.19
CA MET A 106 7.96 -6.45 -1.49
C MET A 106 9.49 -6.46 -1.55
N CYS A 107 10.06 -6.71 -2.73
CA CYS A 107 11.50 -6.75 -2.89
C CYS A 107 12.12 -5.39 -2.58
N ASN A 108 13.30 -5.39 -1.95
CA ASN A 108 14.01 -4.14 -1.63
C ASN A 108 14.17 -3.23 -2.86
N ASP A 109 14.63 -3.78 -3.99
CA ASP A 109 14.76 -3.03 -5.25
C ASP A 109 13.44 -2.38 -5.70
N SER A 110 12.31 -3.06 -5.48
CA SER A 110 10.98 -2.53 -5.78
C SER A 110 10.59 -1.37 -4.86
N CYS A 111 10.99 -1.41 -3.59
CA CYS A 111 10.84 -0.28 -2.67
C CYS A 111 11.67 0.92 -3.14
N THR A 112 12.95 0.68 -3.49
CA THR A 112 13.85 1.72 -3.99
C THR A 112 13.31 2.36 -5.26
N LEU A 113 12.78 1.57 -6.20
CA LEU A 113 12.18 2.09 -7.42
C LEU A 113 11.00 3.04 -7.15
N TYR A 114 10.08 2.65 -6.26
CA TYR A 114 8.98 3.54 -5.86
C TYR A 114 9.49 4.79 -5.15
N GLN A 115 10.48 4.65 -4.24
CA GLN A 115 11.07 5.79 -3.54
C GLN A 115 11.68 6.82 -4.49
N GLN A 116 12.38 6.36 -5.53
CA GLN A 116 12.96 7.24 -6.56
C GLN A 116 11.87 7.95 -7.37
N ALA A 117 10.83 7.23 -7.79
CA ALA A 117 9.71 7.78 -8.54
C ALA A 117 8.97 8.86 -7.73
N LEU A 118 8.67 8.56 -6.46
CA LEU A 118 8.04 9.50 -5.53
C LEU A 118 8.93 10.73 -5.28
N SER A 119 10.23 10.54 -5.05
CA SER A 119 11.17 11.65 -4.85
C SER A 119 11.19 12.62 -6.04
N LYS A 120 11.19 12.09 -7.27
CA LYS A 120 11.10 12.88 -8.50
C LYS A 120 9.77 13.64 -8.62
N ALA A 121 8.66 12.98 -8.29
CA ALA A 121 7.33 13.59 -8.31
C ALA A 121 7.21 14.73 -7.29
N VAL A 122 7.69 14.53 -6.05
CA VAL A 122 7.71 15.56 -5.00
C VAL A 122 8.61 16.74 -5.39
N ALA A 123 9.82 16.47 -5.88
CA ALA A 123 10.76 17.53 -6.28
C ALA A 123 10.24 18.38 -7.45
N SER A 124 9.47 17.79 -8.36
CA SER A 124 8.89 18.51 -9.51
C SER A 124 7.59 19.25 -9.16
N THR A 125 6.76 18.67 -8.29
CA THR A 125 5.39 19.15 -8.05
C THR A 125 5.29 20.04 -6.81
N CYS A 126 6.05 19.73 -5.75
CA CYS A 126 6.02 20.48 -4.50
C CYS A 126 7.39 20.57 -3.80
N PRO A 127 8.40 21.16 -4.46
CA PRO A 127 9.79 21.18 -3.97
C PRO A 127 9.99 21.92 -2.64
N LYS A 128 9.01 22.72 -2.20
CA LYS A 128 9.09 23.50 -0.95
C LYS A 128 8.22 22.93 0.17
N ASP A 129 7.56 21.80 -0.07
CA ASP A 129 6.72 21.15 0.93
C ASP A 129 7.58 20.25 1.84
N SER A 130 7.85 20.72 3.06
CA SER A 130 8.68 20.00 4.02
C SER A 130 8.07 18.64 4.39
N LYS A 131 6.74 18.56 4.57
CA LYS A 131 6.06 17.31 4.93
C LYS A 131 6.25 16.22 3.86
N SER A 132 6.10 16.56 2.59
CA SER A 132 6.31 15.62 1.48
C SER A 132 7.77 15.18 1.39
N THR A 133 8.71 16.09 1.65
CA THR A 133 10.15 15.80 1.69
C THR A 133 10.53 14.88 2.86
N ASP A 134 9.95 15.11 4.04
CA ASP A 134 10.13 14.27 5.23
C ASP A 134 9.63 12.85 4.97
N PHE A 135 8.50 12.71 4.27
CA PHE A 135 7.96 11.40 3.89
C PHE A 135 8.87 10.65 2.91
N VAL A 136 9.40 11.33 1.88
CA VAL A 136 10.37 10.72 0.96
C VAL A 136 11.60 10.20 1.73
N THR A 137 12.05 10.94 2.74
CA THR A 137 13.16 10.54 3.61
C THR A 137 12.81 9.33 4.48
N LEU A 138 11.60 9.32 5.06
CA LEU A 138 11.08 8.18 5.82
C LEU A 138 11.04 6.92 4.95
N LEU A 139 10.49 7.02 3.73
CA LEU A 139 10.42 5.89 2.80
C LEU A 139 11.82 5.40 2.41
N ALA A 140 12.79 6.30 2.20
CA ALA A 140 14.17 5.90 1.95
C ALA A 140 14.76 5.07 3.11
N ASN A 141 14.43 5.41 4.35
CA ASN A 141 14.83 4.62 5.52
C ASN A 141 14.13 3.26 5.58
N VAL A 142 12.85 3.19 5.21
CA VAL A 142 12.10 1.93 5.11
C VAL A 142 12.71 1.01 4.04
N CYS A 143 12.98 1.54 2.84
CA CYS A 143 13.60 0.77 1.77
C CYS A 143 15.02 0.32 2.10
N ALA A 144 15.79 1.17 2.79
CA ALA A 144 17.09 0.80 3.32
C ALA A 144 17.02 -0.15 4.54
N GLN A 145 15.82 -0.55 4.98
CA GLN A 145 15.57 -1.39 6.16
C GLN A 145 16.18 -0.82 7.47
N LYS A 146 16.29 0.52 7.54
CA LYS A 146 16.87 1.26 8.68
C LYS A 146 15.83 1.65 9.73
N GLN A 147 14.53 1.52 9.44
CA GLN A 147 13.45 1.81 10.38
C GLN A 147 12.36 0.74 10.32
N GLY A 148 11.81 0.39 11.50
CA GLY A 148 10.81 -0.65 11.70
C GLY A 148 9.41 -0.12 12.07
N SER A 149 8.95 0.99 11.48
CA SER A 149 7.64 1.56 11.78
C SER A 149 6.70 1.58 10.58
N GLY A 150 5.42 1.21 10.81
CA GLY A 150 4.23 1.42 9.97
C GLY A 150 4.14 0.70 8.62
N TRP A 151 5.26 0.60 7.90
CA TRP A 151 5.36 0.12 6.52
C TRP A 151 5.97 -1.28 6.42
N GLY A 152 5.73 -2.09 7.47
CA GLY A 152 6.24 -3.45 7.59
C GLY A 152 5.98 -4.25 6.32
N GLY A 153 7.05 -4.67 5.66
CA GLY A 153 6.99 -5.49 4.45
C GLY A 153 7.00 -4.75 3.12
N LEU A 154 7.19 -3.43 3.08
CA LEU A 154 7.56 -2.74 1.85
C LEU A 154 8.97 -3.06 1.35
N ALA A 155 9.86 -3.57 2.21
CA ALA A 155 11.23 -3.95 1.82
C ALA A 155 11.66 -5.25 2.50
N GLY A 156 11.90 -6.28 1.70
CA GLY A 156 12.44 -7.56 2.11
C GLY A 156 13.54 -8.05 1.17
N THR A 157 14.40 -8.93 1.69
CA THR A 157 15.48 -9.61 0.96
C THR A 157 15.19 -11.10 0.72
N GLU A 158 14.01 -11.55 1.12
CA GLU A 158 13.57 -12.94 0.99
C GLU A 158 13.34 -13.36 -0.46
N THR A 159 13.70 -14.62 -0.77
CA THR A 159 13.44 -15.22 -2.07
C THR A 159 11.94 -15.27 -2.35
N GLY A 160 11.52 -14.78 -3.51
CA GLY A 160 10.11 -14.76 -3.90
C GLY A 160 9.29 -13.63 -3.28
N CYS A 161 9.95 -12.55 -2.84
CA CYS A 161 9.32 -11.26 -2.60
C CYS A 161 8.55 -10.74 -3.83
N PHE A 162 7.56 -9.88 -3.60
CA PHE A 162 6.76 -9.29 -4.68
C PHE A 162 7.55 -8.21 -5.42
N LYS A 163 7.57 -8.26 -6.75
CA LYS A 163 8.24 -7.25 -7.57
C LYS A 163 7.25 -6.19 -8.03
N ALA A 164 7.67 -4.92 -8.04
CA ALA A 164 6.81 -3.81 -8.45
C ALA A 164 6.36 -3.91 -9.91
N GLN A 165 7.22 -4.41 -10.80
CA GLN A 165 6.90 -4.54 -12.22
C GLN A 165 5.75 -5.51 -12.50
N GLU A 166 5.41 -6.40 -11.55
CA GLU A 166 4.40 -7.44 -11.77
C GLU A 166 2.97 -6.95 -11.54
N ASN A 167 2.76 -5.76 -10.96
CA ASN A 167 1.42 -5.19 -10.72
C ASN A 167 1.22 -3.80 -11.36
N GLU A 168 2.26 -3.19 -11.92
CA GLU A 168 2.09 -1.96 -12.69
C GLU A 168 1.65 -2.22 -14.12
N ALA A 169 0.90 -1.27 -14.69
CA ALA A 169 0.66 -1.24 -16.13
C ALA A 169 1.99 -1.02 -16.87
N SER A 170 2.14 -1.64 -18.04
CA SER A 170 3.35 -1.53 -18.86
C SER A 170 3.62 -0.12 -19.41
N THR A 171 2.70 0.83 -19.19
CA THR A 171 2.72 2.20 -19.70
C THR A 171 3.09 3.24 -18.65
N CYS A 172 3.44 2.84 -17.42
CA CYS A 172 3.80 3.71 -16.31
C CYS A 172 5.30 4.05 -16.25
#